data_AF-A0A350J7S9-F1
#
_entry.id   AF-A0A350J7S9-F1
#
_cell.length_a   1.000
_cell.length_b   1.000
_cell.length_c   1.000
_cell.angle_alpha   90.00
_cell.angle_beta   90.00
_cell.angle_gamma   90.00
#
_symmetry.space_group_name_H-M   'P 1'
#
loop_
_entity.id
_entity.type
_entity.pdbx_description
1 polymer ?
#
loop_
_entity_poly.entity_id
_entity_poly.type
_entity_poly.pdbx_seq_one_letter_code
_entity_poly.pdbx_strand_id
1 'polypeptide(L)'
;MKDYDIKIKRSREIELFGTQDDTIVVPSDSKLDSDRNSVDMDIYEASKCRIGIPKDAEDVELNITDANLKLSNISFKKLQIDAKGKILIELQDVTGPIDINMVGGQAELILSPSMAFKVVCEGKNNSILCDEEQSEDTVNVIELNGKDSTLIIRR
;
A
#
# COMPACT_ATOMS: atom_id res chain seq x y z
N MET A 1 -13.59 5.58 13.24
CA MET A 1 -12.98 5.39 11.91
C MET A 1 -13.23 3.95 11.52
N LYS A 2 -13.19 3.62 10.23
CA LYS A 2 -13.42 2.25 9.75
C LYS A 2 -12.10 1.64 9.31
N ASP A 3 -12.00 0.32 9.48
CA ASP A 3 -10.94 -0.51 8.96
C ASP A 3 -11.31 -0.96 7.53
N TYR A 4 -10.32 -1.06 6.65
CA TYR A 4 -10.52 -1.44 5.25
C TYR A 4 -9.60 -2.63 4.90
N ASP A 5 -10.16 -3.84 4.83
CA ASP A 5 -9.45 -5.06 4.38
C ASP A 5 -9.71 -5.26 2.88
N ILE A 6 -8.75 -4.86 2.05
CA ILE A 6 -8.91 -4.81 0.60
C ILE A 6 -8.06 -5.91 -0.06
N LYS A 7 -8.70 -7.03 -0.42
CA LYS A 7 -8.06 -8.19 -1.06
C LYS A 7 -8.12 -8.10 -2.58
N ILE A 8 -7.02 -7.67 -3.19
CA ILE A 8 -6.94 -7.47 -4.65
C ILE A 8 -6.17 -8.62 -5.31
N LYS A 9 -6.89 -9.61 -5.87
CA LYS A 9 -6.26 -10.80 -6.47
C LYS A 9 -6.12 -10.64 -7.98
N ARG A 10 -4.89 -10.83 -8.49
CA ARG A 10 -4.57 -10.90 -9.94
C ARG A 10 -4.87 -9.62 -10.73
N SER A 11 -4.90 -8.47 -10.08
CA SER A 11 -4.94 -7.17 -10.78
C SER A 11 -3.54 -6.67 -11.10
N ARG A 12 -3.37 -6.01 -12.25
CA ARG A 12 -2.06 -5.53 -12.72
C ARG A 12 -1.82 -4.05 -12.42
N GLU A 13 -2.85 -3.23 -12.53
CA GLU A 13 -2.81 -1.81 -12.22
C GLU A 13 -3.85 -1.49 -11.16
N ILE A 14 -3.42 -0.97 -10.01
CA ILE A 14 -4.25 -0.70 -8.85
C ILE A 14 -4.06 0.77 -8.48
N GLU A 15 -5.16 1.51 -8.36
CA GLU A 15 -5.19 2.87 -7.84
C GLU A 15 -6.07 2.88 -6.59
N LEU A 16 -5.48 3.19 -5.42
CA LEU A 16 -6.21 3.45 -4.18
C LEU A 16 -6.09 4.94 -3.87
N PHE A 17 -7.22 5.62 -3.70
CA PHE A 17 -7.24 7.06 -3.46
C PHE A 17 -8.20 7.47 -2.35
N GLY A 18 -7.87 8.56 -1.65
CA GLY A 18 -8.76 9.16 -0.66
C GLY A 18 -9.91 9.94 -1.32
N THR A 19 -11.15 9.65 -0.92
CA THR A 19 -12.36 10.38 -1.31
C THR A 19 -12.55 11.64 -0.45
N GLN A 20 -13.41 12.56 -0.90
CA GLN A 20 -13.64 13.84 -0.22
C GLN A 20 -14.61 13.73 0.96
N ASP A 21 -15.34 12.62 1.05
CA ASP A 21 -16.39 12.34 2.01
C ASP A 21 -16.32 10.85 2.41
N ASP A 22 -17.36 10.34 3.06
CA ASP A 22 -17.44 8.93 3.47
C ASP A 22 -17.74 7.95 2.31
N THR A 23 -17.63 8.41 1.05
CA THR A 23 -17.90 7.58 -0.12
C THR A 23 -16.82 6.54 -0.32
N ILE A 24 -17.25 5.32 -0.62
CA ILE A 24 -16.39 4.23 -1.09
C ILE A 24 -16.65 4.05 -2.59
N VAL A 25 -15.59 4.04 -3.38
CA VAL A 25 -15.64 3.77 -4.83
C VAL A 25 -15.03 2.40 -5.06
N VAL A 26 -15.77 1.51 -5.70
CA VAL A 26 -15.29 0.16 -6.03
C VAL A 26 -15.53 -0.16 -7.50
N PRO A 27 -14.71 -1.01 -8.14
CA PRO A 27 -15.00 -1.51 -9.47
C PRO A 27 -16.35 -2.23 -9.52
N SER A 28 -17.03 -2.19 -10.66
CA SER A 28 -18.34 -2.83 -10.85
C SER A 28 -18.33 -4.34 -10.58
N ASP A 29 -17.18 -4.97 -10.78
CA ASP A 29 -17.01 -6.42 -10.72
C ASP A 29 -16.46 -6.88 -9.36
N SER A 30 -16.42 -5.98 -8.38
CA SER A 30 -15.97 -6.26 -7.02
C SER A 30 -17.07 -6.94 -6.19
N LYS A 31 -16.64 -7.84 -5.30
CA LYS A 31 -17.48 -8.29 -4.19
C LYS A 31 -17.14 -7.43 -2.99
N LEU A 32 -18.09 -6.61 -2.57
CA LEU A 32 -17.98 -5.80 -1.37
C LEU A 32 -18.89 -6.39 -0.30
N ASP A 33 -18.29 -6.82 0.80
CA ASP A 33 -18.98 -7.09 2.06
C ASP A 33 -18.60 -5.97 3.03
N SER A 34 -19.57 -5.39 3.71
CA SER A 34 -19.30 -4.25 4.60
C SER A 34 -20.17 -4.34 5.83
N ASP A 35 -19.54 -4.17 6.99
CA ASP A 35 -20.23 -3.99 8.25
C ASP A 35 -20.03 -2.55 8.80
N ARG A 36 -20.36 -2.36 10.08
CA ARG A 36 -20.22 -1.04 10.71
C ARG A 36 -18.77 -0.59 10.83
N ASN A 37 -17.82 -1.51 10.93
CA ASN A 37 -16.43 -1.24 11.31
C ASN A 37 -15.42 -1.69 10.24
N SER A 38 -15.74 -2.70 9.42
CA SER A 38 -14.86 -3.20 8.36
C SER A 38 -15.52 -3.15 6.98
N VAL A 39 -14.68 -3.11 5.95
CA VAL A 39 -15.06 -3.30 4.55
C VAL A 39 -14.11 -4.31 3.94
N ASP A 40 -14.67 -5.44 3.51
CA ASP A 40 -13.97 -6.52 2.83
C ASP A 40 -14.23 -6.42 1.33
N MET A 41 -13.18 -6.27 0.53
CA MET A 41 -13.28 -6.19 -0.93
C MET A 41 -12.47 -7.28 -1.60
N ASP A 42 -13.14 -8.18 -2.34
CA ASP A 42 -12.47 -9.13 -3.25
C ASP A 42 -12.61 -8.63 -4.70
N ILE A 43 -11.46 -8.41 -5.34
CA ILE A 43 -11.37 -8.00 -6.75
C ILE A 43 -10.55 -9.05 -7.50
N TYR A 44 -11.08 -9.56 -8.61
CA TYR A 44 -10.48 -10.68 -9.34
C TYR A 44 -10.28 -10.34 -10.83
N GLU A 45 -9.04 -10.50 -11.31
CA GLU A 45 -8.68 -10.42 -12.74
C GLU A 45 -9.02 -9.08 -13.44
N ALA A 46 -9.19 -7.99 -12.68
CA ALA A 46 -9.30 -6.65 -13.25
C ALA A 46 -7.93 -6.18 -13.76
N SER A 47 -7.80 -5.93 -15.07
CA SER A 47 -6.57 -5.38 -15.67
C SER A 47 -6.19 -4.04 -15.04
N LYS A 48 -7.20 -3.21 -14.76
CA LYS A 48 -7.10 -1.96 -14.01
C LYS A 48 -8.19 -1.90 -12.95
N CYS A 49 -7.81 -1.53 -11.75
CA CYS A 49 -8.67 -1.44 -10.59
C CYS A 49 -8.51 -0.05 -9.95
N ARG A 50 -9.63 0.64 -9.71
CA ARG A 50 -9.64 1.95 -9.06
C ARG A 50 -10.58 1.91 -7.86
N ILE A 51 -10.02 2.16 -6.68
CA ILE A 51 -10.68 2.02 -5.39
C ILE A 51 -10.56 3.36 -4.66
N GLY A 52 -11.69 3.89 -4.22
CA GLY A 52 -11.76 5.08 -3.39
C GLY A 52 -12.19 4.69 -1.99
N ILE A 53 -11.45 5.12 -0.96
CA ILE A 53 -11.87 5.02 0.44
C ILE A 53 -11.78 6.40 1.08
N PRO A 54 -12.48 6.66 2.20
CA PRO A 54 -12.35 7.91 2.94
C PRO A 54 -10.90 8.25 3.21
N LYS A 55 -10.58 9.54 3.08
CA LYS A 55 -9.19 10.04 3.16
C LYS A 55 -8.48 9.61 4.44
N ASP A 56 -9.18 9.53 5.57
CA ASP A 56 -8.62 9.15 6.86
C ASP A 56 -9.04 7.71 7.22
N ALA A 57 -8.23 6.75 6.79
CA ALA A 57 -8.40 5.34 7.12
C ALA A 57 -7.70 5.00 8.45
N GLU A 58 -8.18 3.97 9.15
CA GLU A 58 -7.50 3.45 10.32
C GLU A 58 -6.44 2.43 9.87
N ASP A 59 -6.88 1.22 9.56
CA ASP A 59 -6.04 0.18 8.98
C ASP A 59 -6.45 -0.11 7.52
N VAL A 60 -5.46 -0.25 6.64
CA VAL A 60 -5.63 -0.67 5.25
C VAL A 60 -4.78 -1.90 5.01
N GLU A 61 -5.37 -3.00 4.56
CA GLU A 61 -4.63 -4.21 4.14
C GLU A 61 -4.77 -4.41 2.63
N LEU A 62 -3.65 -4.71 1.96
CA LEU A 62 -3.57 -4.99 0.53
C LEU A 62 -2.81 -6.29 0.29
N ASN A 63 -3.43 -7.22 -0.42
CA ASN A 63 -2.79 -8.44 -0.91
C ASN A 63 -2.53 -8.30 -2.42
N ILE A 64 -1.27 -8.26 -2.87
CA ILE A 64 -0.90 -7.91 -4.26
C ILE A 64 0.15 -8.88 -4.82
N THR A 65 0.10 -9.20 -6.13
CA THR A 65 1.12 -10.02 -6.80
C THR A 65 1.39 -9.51 -8.20
N ASP A 66 2.67 -9.28 -8.54
CA ASP A 66 3.12 -8.83 -9.87
C ASP A 66 2.30 -7.64 -10.44
N ALA A 67 2.23 -6.54 -9.70
CA ALA A 67 1.35 -5.40 -10.02
C ALA A 67 1.97 -4.03 -9.72
N ASN A 68 1.36 -3.00 -10.30
CA ASN A 68 1.63 -1.59 -10.03
C ASN A 68 0.52 -1.04 -9.13
N LEU A 69 0.89 -0.49 -7.99
CA LEU A 69 0.01 0.16 -7.03
C LEU A 69 0.30 1.66 -7.02
N LYS A 70 -0.73 2.47 -7.21
CA LYS A 70 -0.69 3.91 -6.97
C LYS A 70 -1.56 4.26 -5.77
N LEU A 71 -0.97 4.93 -4.79
CA LEU A 71 -1.64 5.46 -3.62
C LEU A 71 -1.69 6.99 -3.72
N SER A 72 -2.87 7.59 -3.56
CA SER A 72 -2.99 9.05 -3.66
C SER A 72 -3.96 9.70 -2.67
N ASN A 73 -3.55 10.83 -2.09
CA ASN A 73 -4.39 11.67 -1.23
C ASN A 73 -5.05 10.89 -0.08
N ILE A 74 -4.30 10.02 0.59
CA ILE A 74 -4.82 9.15 1.66
C ILE A 74 -3.91 9.19 2.89
N SER A 75 -4.53 9.25 4.07
CA SER A 75 -3.92 9.09 5.39
C SER A 75 -4.38 7.78 6.01
N PHE A 76 -3.48 7.08 6.69
CA PHE A 76 -3.79 5.86 7.46
C PHE A 76 -3.01 5.81 8.77
N LYS A 77 -3.55 5.12 9.78
CA LYS A 77 -2.76 4.74 10.96
C LYS A 77 -1.83 3.59 10.64
N LYS A 78 -2.22 2.70 9.72
CA LYS A 78 -1.38 1.62 9.21
C LYS A 78 -1.81 1.21 7.80
N LEU A 79 -0.84 1.00 6.92
CA LEU A 79 -1.02 0.29 5.66
C LEU A 79 -0.18 -0.98 5.69
N GLN A 80 -0.79 -2.13 5.42
CA GLN A 80 -0.11 -3.40 5.24
C GLN A 80 -0.23 -3.86 3.79
N ILE A 81 0.89 -4.24 3.21
CA ILE A 81 0.98 -4.75 1.84
C ILE A 81 1.62 -6.13 1.89
N ASP A 82 0.80 -7.17 1.80
CA ASP A 82 1.23 -8.54 1.56
C ASP A 82 1.49 -8.73 0.07
N ALA A 83 2.77 -8.80 -0.31
CA ALA A 83 3.17 -8.80 -1.70
C ALA A 83 4.04 -9.98 -2.12
N LYS A 84 3.94 -10.33 -3.40
CA LYS A 84 4.76 -11.37 -4.04
C LYS A 84 5.19 -10.97 -5.44
N GLY A 85 6.40 -11.36 -5.82
CA GLY A 85 6.92 -11.15 -7.17
C GLY A 85 7.53 -9.75 -7.35
N LYS A 86 7.22 -9.08 -8.46
CA LYS A 86 7.69 -7.72 -8.73
C LYS A 86 6.56 -6.71 -8.57
N ILE A 87 6.68 -5.80 -7.60
CA ILE A 87 5.69 -4.75 -7.38
C ILE A 87 6.31 -3.38 -7.55
N LEU A 88 5.54 -2.45 -8.13
CA LEU A 88 5.86 -1.02 -8.14
C LEU A 88 4.80 -0.30 -7.30
N ILE A 89 5.21 0.54 -6.37
CA ILE A 89 4.34 1.31 -5.49
C ILE A 89 4.67 2.79 -5.68
N GLU A 90 3.68 3.58 -6.08
CA GLU A 90 3.80 5.03 -6.26
C GLU A 90 2.99 5.76 -5.18
N LEU A 91 3.65 6.61 -4.39
CA LEU A 91 3.03 7.39 -3.32
C LEU A 91 2.89 8.85 -3.70
N GLN A 92 1.66 9.37 -3.66
CA GLN A 92 1.37 10.79 -3.92
C GLN A 92 0.49 11.36 -2.81
N ASP A 93 1.00 12.31 -2.01
CA ASP A 93 0.24 12.91 -0.91
C ASP A 93 -0.31 11.86 0.07
N VAL A 94 0.53 10.89 0.44
CA VAL A 94 0.23 9.80 1.38
C VAL A 94 0.84 10.10 2.73
N THR A 95 0.15 9.78 3.82
CA THR A 95 0.68 9.93 5.19
C THR A 95 0.29 8.75 6.07
N GLY A 96 1.29 8.17 6.74
CA GLY A 96 1.13 7.04 7.64
C GLY A 96 2.23 5.99 7.44
N PRO A 97 2.38 5.06 8.40
CA PRO A 97 3.34 3.97 8.30
C PRO A 97 2.88 2.89 7.31
N ILE A 98 3.84 2.36 6.54
CA ILE A 98 3.63 1.36 5.49
C ILE A 98 4.48 0.13 5.82
N ASP A 99 3.81 -1.00 6.00
CA ASP A 99 4.40 -2.31 6.26
C ASP A 99 4.32 -3.16 4.99
N ILE A 100 5.46 -3.48 4.39
CA ILE A 100 5.56 -4.28 3.17
C ILE A 100 6.07 -5.67 3.56
N ASN A 101 5.18 -6.66 3.56
CA ASN A 101 5.51 -8.03 3.87
C ASN A 101 5.70 -8.84 2.57
N MET A 102 6.94 -9.22 2.27
CA MET A 102 7.27 -9.96 1.05
C MET A 102 8.01 -11.26 1.33
N VAL A 103 7.62 -12.32 0.62
CA VAL A 103 8.32 -13.61 0.60
C VAL A 103 8.88 -13.86 -0.80
N GLY A 104 10.12 -13.42 -1.02
CA GLY A 104 10.78 -13.44 -2.30
C GLY A 104 10.28 -12.36 -3.27
N GLY A 105 11.21 -11.78 -4.03
CA GLY A 105 10.90 -10.83 -5.09
C GLY A 105 11.48 -9.44 -4.83
N GLN A 106 10.91 -8.45 -5.49
CA GLN A 106 11.37 -7.06 -5.43
C GLN A 106 10.19 -6.10 -5.37
N ALA A 107 10.21 -5.19 -4.41
CA ALA A 107 9.37 -4.01 -4.39
C ALA A 107 10.19 -2.79 -4.83
N GLU A 108 9.57 -1.94 -5.63
CA GLU A 108 10.08 -0.61 -5.93
C GLU A 108 9.07 0.42 -5.43
N LEU A 109 9.54 1.36 -4.62
CA LEU A 109 8.72 2.40 -4.01
C LEU A 109 9.18 3.77 -4.53
N ILE A 110 8.26 4.48 -5.17
CA ILE A 110 8.44 5.85 -5.65
C ILE A 110 7.76 6.77 -4.66
N LEU A 111 8.56 7.59 -3.97
CA LEU A 111 8.08 8.54 -2.97
C LEU A 111 7.73 9.88 -3.59
N SER A 112 6.79 10.61 -2.99
CA SER A 112 6.58 12.02 -3.32
C SER A 112 7.83 12.84 -2.94
N PRO A 113 8.26 13.83 -3.76
CA PRO A 113 9.50 14.57 -3.53
C PRO A 113 9.64 15.23 -2.15
N SER A 114 8.52 15.66 -1.56
CA SER A 114 8.48 16.33 -0.25
C SER A 114 8.22 15.39 0.93
N MET A 115 8.03 14.09 0.69
CA MET A 115 7.72 13.14 1.75
C MET A 115 8.94 12.91 2.62
N ALA A 116 8.82 13.24 3.91
CA ALA A 116 9.75 12.82 4.94
C ALA A 116 9.42 11.37 5.33
N PHE A 117 10.42 10.49 5.37
CA PHE A 117 10.23 9.06 5.63
C PHE A 117 11.47 8.48 6.32
N LYS A 118 11.31 7.29 6.91
CA LYS A 118 12.42 6.44 7.35
C LYS A 118 12.12 5.01 7.02
N VAL A 119 13.17 4.20 6.90
CA VAL A 119 13.05 2.82 6.45
C VAL A 119 13.55 1.88 7.53
N VAL A 120 12.85 0.76 7.69
CA VAL A 120 13.18 -0.27 8.67
C VAL A 120 13.14 -1.63 7.98
N CYS A 121 14.07 -2.52 8.34
CA CYS A 121 14.15 -3.88 7.78
C CYS A 121 14.17 -4.88 8.92
N GLU A 122 13.02 -5.45 9.27
CA GLU A 122 12.89 -6.47 10.32
C GLU A 122 12.85 -7.91 9.75
N GLY A 123 12.69 -8.05 8.43
CA GLY A 123 12.63 -9.36 7.76
C GLY A 123 13.99 -10.06 7.60
N LYS A 124 13.95 -11.36 7.28
CA LYS A 124 15.14 -12.22 7.20
C LYS A 124 15.73 -12.24 5.78
N ASN A 125 17.03 -12.02 5.64
CA ASN A 125 17.71 -11.97 4.33
C ASN A 125 17.11 -10.93 3.37
N ASN A 126 16.53 -9.87 3.94
CA ASN A 126 16.00 -8.77 3.17
C ASN A 126 17.11 -7.74 2.88
N SER A 127 16.92 -6.96 1.83
CA SER A 127 17.80 -5.85 1.46
C SER A 127 16.97 -4.62 1.13
N ILE A 128 17.38 -3.46 1.66
CA ILE A 128 16.81 -2.17 1.28
C ILE A 128 17.89 -1.38 0.54
N LEU A 129 17.56 -0.92 -0.66
CA LEU A 129 18.38 -0.02 -1.47
C LEU A 129 17.72 1.36 -1.44
N CYS A 130 18.30 2.29 -0.67
CA CYS A 130 17.77 3.62 -0.46
C CYS A 130 18.92 4.63 -0.37
N ASP A 131 19.07 5.47 -1.40
CA ASP A 131 20.07 6.54 -1.44
C ASP A 131 19.50 7.90 -0.98
N GLU A 132 18.22 7.92 -0.61
CA GLU A 132 17.47 9.11 -0.19
C GLU A 132 17.68 9.45 1.30
N GLU A 133 17.66 10.74 1.62
CA GLU A 133 17.77 11.24 3.00
C GLU A 133 16.53 10.89 3.82
N GLN A 134 16.76 10.32 5.02
CA GLN A 134 15.72 9.87 5.93
C GLN A 134 15.55 10.83 7.11
N SER A 135 14.35 10.83 7.71
CA SER A 135 14.00 11.67 8.85
C SER A 135 13.54 10.80 10.02
N GLU A 136 14.23 10.88 11.16
CA GLU A 136 13.95 10.02 12.32
C GLU A 136 12.59 10.26 12.98
N ASP A 137 12.12 11.52 12.96
CA ASP A 137 10.89 11.98 13.62
C ASP A 137 9.64 11.88 12.73
N THR A 138 9.75 11.29 11.53
CA THR A 138 8.61 11.15 10.62
C THR A 138 7.61 10.09 11.08
N VAL A 139 6.34 10.32 10.75
CA VAL A 139 5.26 9.34 10.88
C VAL A 139 5.26 8.29 9.76
N ASN A 140 5.92 8.59 8.64
CA ASN A 140 5.97 7.70 7.47
C ASN A 140 7.12 6.70 7.61
N VAL A 141 6.91 5.69 8.45
CA VAL A 141 7.85 4.57 8.58
C VAL A 141 7.53 3.54 7.51
N ILE A 142 8.50 3.22 6.66
CA ILE A 142 8.40 2.19 5.62
C ILE A 142 9.17 0.97 6.10
N GLU A 143 8.45 -0.10 6.41
CA GLU A 143 9.01 -1.33 6.95
C GLU A 143 9.03 -2.42 5.87
N LEU A 144 10.18 -3.07 5.66
CA LEU A 144 10.29 -4.27 4.84
C LEU A 144 10.36 -5.51 5.74
N ASN A 145 9.25 -6.26 5.74
CA ASN A 145 9.07 -7.51 6.45
C ASN A 145 9.18 -8.73 5.53
N GLY A 146 9.08 -9.92 6.14
CA GLY A 146 9.09 -11.20 5.42
C GLY A 146 10.50 -11.79 5.25
N LYS A 147 10.81 -12.31 4.06
CA LYS A 147 12.11 -12.96 3.79
C LYS A 147 12.55 -12.94 2.33
N ASP A 148 13.87 -12.97 2.13
CA ASP A 148 14.54 -13.14 0.84
C ASP A 148 14.08 -12.13 -0.23
N SER A 149 13.82 -10.88 0.17
CA SER A 149 13.23 -9.83 -0.67
C SER A 149 14.10 -8.58 -0.76
N THR A 150 13.91 -7.79 -1.82
CA THR A 150 14.55 -6.48 -1.98
C THR A 150 13.51 -5.36 -2.06
N LEU A 151 13.70 -4.29 -1.30
CA LEU A 151 12.98 -3.03 -1.47
C LEU A 151 13.93 -1.98 -2.06
N ILE A 152 13.52 -1.36 -3.15
CA ILE A 152 14.22 -0.23 -3.78
C ILE A 152 13.38 1.01 -3.55
N ILE A 153 13.99 2.08 -3.04
CA ILE A 153 13.31 3.35 -2.77
C ILE A 153 13.95 4.45 -3.60
N ARG A 154 13.13 5.23 -4.30
CA ARG A 154 13.56 6.37 -5.12
C ARG A 154 12.54 7.51 -5.09
N ARG A 155 12.97 8.69 -5.54
CA ARG A 155 12.13 9.85 -5.82
C ARG A 155 12.05 10.15 -7.33
#